data_AF-A0A0G1XC98-F1
#
_entry.id   AF-A0A0G1XC98-F1
#
_cell.length_a   1.000
_cell.length_b   1.000
_cell.length_c   1.000
_cell.angle_alpha   90.00
_cell.angle_beta   90.00
_cell.angle_gamma   90.00
#
_symmetry.space_group_name_H-M   'P 1'
#
loop_
_entity.id
_entity.type
_entity.pdbx_description
1 polymer ?
#
loop_
_entity_poly.entity_id
_entity_poly.type
_entity_poly.pdbx_seq_one_letter_code
_entity_poly.pdbx_strand_id
1 'polypeptide(L)'
;MRCPDCGARLGELKLPRGDFAYRCSRCGGFWIDSWAVNRLEGRWLATMRRISIDPLWLKGGKGECPQDGLMLTRFRSESVPENVEIKRCIRCGKWWFPRDNLFEYKPAVEAKLRYFQLWGKTIDFEAVALPILVLVILLLGLYVGVKLILLHPEVLIRAKELINSKIK
;
A
#
# COMPACT_ATOMS: atom_id res chain seq x y z
N MET A 1 6.98 -21.56 10.85
CA MET A 1 7.27 -20.75 9.64
C MET A 1 8.76 -20.82 9.32
N ARG A 2 9.12 -21.06 8.05
CA ARG A 2 10.52 -21.17 7.57
C ARG A 2 10.91 -19.90 6.82
N CYS A 3 12.17 -19.49 6.92
CA CYS A 3 12.72 -18.33 6.24
C CYS A 3 12.76 -18.55 4.72
N PRO A 4 12.21 -17.62 3.92
CA PRO A 4 12.22 -17.72 2.46
C PRO A 4 13.62 -17.73 1.83
N ASP A 5 14.62 -17.10 2.47
CA ASP A 5 15.97 -16.97 1.89
C ASP A 5 16.94 -18.05 2.39
N CYS A 6 16.85 -18.50 3.65
CA CYS A 6 17.83 -19.44 4.24
C CYS A 6 17.24 -20.73 4.81
N GLY A 7 15.91 -20.90 4.78
CA GLY A 7 15.24 -22.10 5.28
C GLY A 7 15.26 -22.30 6.80
N ALA A 8 15.89 -21.40 7.55
CA ALA A 8 15.92 -21.43 9.02
C ALA A 8 14.53 -21.15 9.62
N ARG A 9 14.29 -21.56 10.86
CA ARG A 9 13.03 -21.26 11.57
C ARG A 9 12.95 -19.76 11.84
N LEU A 10 11.80 -19.16 11.56
CA LEU A 10 11.52 -17.78 11.95
C LEU A 10 11.09 -17.73 13.42
N GLY A 11 11.66 -16.79 14.18
CA GLY A 11 11.26 -16.49 15.56
C GLY A 11 10.23 -15.37 15.57
N GLU A 12 9.28 -15.43 16.50
CA GLU A 12 8.28 -14.39 16.67
C GLU A 12 8.90 -13.16 17.36
N LEU A 13 8.49 -11.97 16.92
CA LEU A 13 8.96 -10.68 17.39
C LEU A 13 7.76 -9.78 17.64
N LYS A 14 7.55 -9.42 18.91
CA LYS A 14 6.52 -8.45 19.29
C LYS A 14 6.96 -7.05 18.90
N LEU A 15 6.14 -6.37 18.11
CA LEU A 15 6.35 -4.99 17.70
C LEU A 15 5.71 -4.02 18.70
N PRO A 16 6.09 -2.72 18.66
CA PRO A 16 5.36 -1.68 19.36
C PRO A 16 3.87 -1.69 18.98
N ARG A 17 3.01 -1.26 19.91
CA ARG A 17 1.54 -1.15 19.70
C ARG A 17 0.83 -2.50 19.46
N GLY A 18 1.46 -3.61 19.82
CA GLY A 18 0.81 -4.92 19.89
C GLY A 18 0.79 -5.72 18.57
N ASP A 19 1.43 -5.21 17.51
CA ASP A 19 1.62 -5.97 16.27
C ASP A 19 2.68 -7.08 16.46
N PHE A 20 2.72 -8.02 15.52
CA PHE A 20 3.69 -9.10 15.48
C PHE A 20 4.41 -9.15 14.13
N ALA A 21 5.69 -9.50 14.19
CA ALA A 21 6.49 -9.87 13.05
C ALA A 21 7.19 -11.20 13.34
N TYR A 22 7.81 -11.77 12.31
CA TYR A 22 8.73 -12.88 12.50
C TYR A 22 10.10 -12.51 11.95
N ARG A 23 11.14 -12.72 12.75
CA ARG A 23 12.53 -12.41 12.39
C ARG A 23 13.34 -13.68 12.24
N CYS A 24 14.17 -13.74 11.21
CA CYS A 24 15.14 -14.81 11.03
C CYS A 24 16.41 -14.50 11.82
N SER A 25 16.77 -15.34 12.79
CA SER A 25 18.03 -15.21 13.54
C SER A 25 19.29 -15.53 12.73
N ARG A 26 19.13 -16.17 11.56
CA ARG A 26 20.25 -16.55 10.68
C ARG A 26 20.58 -15.48 9.65
N CYS A 27 19.58 -15.04 8.87
CA CYS A 27 19.82 -14.06 7.80
C CYS A 27 19.35 -12.65 8.16
N GLY A 28 18.65 -12.42 9.27
CA GLY A 28 18.14 -11.10 9.65
C GLY A 28 16.76 -10.73 9.08
N GLY A 29 16.27 -11.49 8.09
CA GLY A 29 15.02 -11.19 7.38
C GLY A 29 13.77 -11.06 8.24
N PHE A 30 12.84 -10.21 7.82
CA PHE A 30 11.56 -9.94 8.50
C PHE A 30 10.37 -10.38 7.67
N TRP A 31 9.46 -11.12 8.28
CA TRP A 31 8.12 -11.43 7.78
C TRP A 31 7.09 -10.66 8.59
N ILE A 32 6.42 -9.69 7.97
CA ILE A 32 5.64 -8.68 8.69
C ILE A 32 4.44 -8.21 7.86
N ASP A 33 3.34 -7.86 8.53
CA ASP A 33 2.18 -7.26 7.87
C ASP A 33 2.49 -5.86 7.34
N SER A 34 1.97 -5.53 6.15
CA SER A 34 2.22 -4.24 5.49
C SER A 34 1.78 -3.04 6.33
N TRP A 35 0.64 -3.14 7.02
CA TRP A 35 0.17 -2.09 7.95
C TRP A 35 1.09 -1.95 9.17
N ALA A 36 1.65 -3.04 9.68
CA ALA A 36 2.53 -3.02 10.83
C ALA A 36 3.85 -2.31 10.49
N VAL A 37 4.38 -2.52 9.27
CA VAL A 37 5.54 -1.78 8.75
C VAL A 37 5.27 -0.27 8.73
N ASN A 38 4.09 0.15 8.26
CA ASN A 38 3.75 1.56 8.15
C ASN A 38 3.68 2.25 9.52
N ARG A 39 3.13 1.56 10.53
CA ARG A 39 3.00 2.06 11.90
C ARG A 39 4.27 1.93 12.73
N LEU A 40 5.22 1.10 12.30
CA LEU A 40 6.51 0.97 12.95
C LEU A 40 7.24 2.32 12.94
N GLU A 41 8.16 2.53 13.86
CA GLU A 41 8.97 3.75 13.93
C GLU A 41 10.44 3.37 13.78
N GLY A 42 11.19 4.12 12.97
CA GLY A 42 12.61 3.87 12.71
C GLY A 42 13.46 3.85 13.98
N ARG A 43 13.08 4.64 15.00
CA ARG A 43 13.75 4.65 16.31
C ARG A 43 13.69 3.31 17.04
N TRP A 44 12.60 2.55 16.88
CA TRP A 44 12.49 1.23 17.50
C TRP A 44 13.34 0.21 16.74
N LEU A 45 13.43 0.33 15.42
CA LEU A 45 14.39 -0.49 14.65
C LEU A 45 15.82 -0.21 15.09
N ALA A 46 16.17 1.04 15.40
CA ALA A 46 17.52 1.40 15.85
C ALA A 46 17.95 0.75 17.18
N THR A 47 17.02 0.30 18.03
CA THR A 47 17.36 -0.45 19.26
C THR A 47 17.64 -1.93 19.00
N MET A 48 17.32 -2.44 17.81
CA MET A 48 17.55 -3.83 17.46
C MET A 48 18.96 -4.07 16.91
N ARG A 49 19.57 -5.17 17.36
CA ARG A 49 20.85 -5.64 16.83
C ARG A 49 20.72 -6.08 15.37
N ARG A 50 21.58 -5.54 14.51
CA ARG A 50 21.78 -6.03 13.13
C ARG A 50 22.54 -7.35 13.11
N ILE A 51 22.22 -8.21 12.16
CA ILE A 51 22.86 -9.51 12.00
C ILE A 51 23.89 -9.38 10.87
N SER A 52 25.15 -9.72 11.16
CA SER A 52 26.16 -9.91 10.12
C SER A 52 25.85 -11.18 9.35
N ILE A 53 25.66 -11.07 8.04
CA ILE A 53 25.19 -12.17 7.21
C ILE A 53 26.37 -12.75 6.45
N ASP A 54 26.58 -14.05 6.62
CA ASP A 54 27.43 -14.82 5.71
C ASP A 54 26.64 -15.10 4.41
N PRO A 55 27.15 -14.69 3.23
CA PRO A 55 26.51 -14.96 1.95
C PRO A 55 26.18 -16.45 1.70
N LEU A 56 26.95 -17.37 2.28
CA LEU A 56 26.69 -18.82 2.19
C LEU A 56 25.35 -19.21 2.80
N TRP A 57 24.84 -18.45 3.75
CA TRP A 57 23.58 -18.77 4.44
C TRP A 57 22.33 -18.46 3.60
N LEU A 58 22.47 -17.73 2.50
CA LEU A 58 21.33 -17.32 1.65
C LEU A 58 20.94 -18.38 0.60
N LYS A 59 21.55 -19.57 0.62
CA LYS A 59 21.33 -20.63 -0.38
C LYS A 59 20.35 -21.73 0.06
N GLY A 60 19.70 -21.58 1.22
CA GLY A 60 18.89 -22.64 1.84
C GLY A 60 17.37 -22.45 1.75
N GLY A 61 16.90 -21.30 1.28
CA GLY A 61 15.49 -20.98 1.21
C GLY A 61 14.86 -21.25 -0.16
N LYS A 62 13.54 -21.42 -0.18
CA LYS A 62 12.76 -21.71 -1.40
C LYS A 62 12.17 -20.46 -2.07
N GLY A 63 12.28 -19.29 -1.45
CA GLY A 63 11.59 -18.07 -1.90
C GLY A 63 10.07 -18.11 -1.72
N GLU A 64 9.56 -19.09 -0.97
CA GLU A 64 8.13 -19.29 -0.72
C GLU A 64 7.64 -18.54 0.52
N CYS A 65 6.36 -18.21 0.53
CA CYS A 65 5.65 -17.62 1.64
C CYS A 65 5.66 -18.58 2.84
N PRO A 66 6.10 -18.14 4.03
CA PRO A 66 6.17 -19.02 5.20
C PRO A 66 4.82 -19.52 5.74
N GLN A 67 3.71 -18.95 5.27
CA GLN A 67 2.36 -19.21 5.76
C GLN A 67 1.51 -20.04 4.78
N ASP A 68 1.62 -19.80 3.48
CA ASP A 68 0.79 -20.47 2.46
C ASP A 68 1.60 -21.19 1.36
N GLY A 69 2.93 -21.11 1.39
CA GLY A 69 3.81 -21.80 0.43
C GLY A 69 3.87 -21.20 -0.96
N LEU A 70 3.14 -20.11 -1.26
CA LEU A 70 3.19 -19.46 -2.58
C LEU A 70 4.51 -18.73 -2.80
N MET A 71 5.00 -18.70 -4.04
CA MET A 71 6.21 -17.96 -4.38
C MET A 71 6.04 -16.46 -4.10
N LEU A 72 7.01 -15.89 -3.38
CA LEU A 72 7.02 -14.47 -3.08
C LEU A 72 7.40 -13.68 -4.33
N THR A 73 6.69 -12.58 -4.57
CA THR A 73 6.90 -11.70 -5.73
C THR A 73 7.64 -10.45 -5.30
N ARG A 74 8.55 -9.93 -6.12
CA ARG A 74 9.25 -8.67 -5.81
C ARG A 74 8.26 -7.52 -5.84
N PHE A 75 8.22 -6.72 -4.77
CA PHE A 75 7.41 -5.53 -4.68
C PHE A 75 8.25 -4.31 -5.07
N ARG A 76 7.75 -3.52 -6.02
CA ARG A 76 8.34 -2.24 -6.44
C ARG A 76 7.27 -1.17 -6.40
N SER A 77 7.59 -0.04 -5.79
CA SER A 77 6.77 1.17 -5.85
C SER A 77 7.67 2.38 -5.69
N GLU A 78 7.17 3.57 -6.03
CA GLU A 78 7.87 4.84 -5.83
C GLU A 78 8.20 5.12 -4.35
N SER A 79 7.52 4.42 -3.43
CA SER A 79 7.75 4.52 -1.99
C SER A 79 8.86 3.59 -1.48
N VAL A 80 9.41 2.72 -2.34
CA VAL A 80 10.48 1.78 -1.97
C VAL A 80 11.80 2.29 -2.56
N PRO A 81 12.85 2.51 -1.74
CA PRO A 81 14.17 2.90 -2.24
C PRO A 81 14.75 1.84 -3.20
N GLU A 82 15.50 2.27 -4.22
CA GLU A 82 16.03 1.37 -5.25
C GLU A 82 16.99 0.30 -4.70
N ASN A 83 17.74 0.65 -3.64
CA ASN A 83 18.67 -0.23 -2.95
C ASN A 83 17.99 -1.25 -2.02
N VAL A 84 16.68 -1.12 -1.79
CA VAL A 84 15.92 -1.98 -0.88
C VAL A 84 15.12 -3.00 -1.68
N GLU A 85 15.39 -4.28 -1.41
CA GLU A 85 14.56 -5.37 -1.91
C GLU A 85 13.44 -5.68 -0.92
N ILE A 86 12.21 -5.77 -1.41
CA ILE A 86 11.03 -6.23 -0.67
C ILE A 86 10.34 -7.28 -1.53
N LYS A 87 9.91 -8.38 -0.90
CA LYS A 87 9.06 -9.38 -1.54
C LYS A 87 7.70 -9.42 -0.84
N ARG A 88 6.64 -9.79 -1.54
CA ARG A 88 5.27 -9.86 -1.00
C ARG A 88 4.60 -11.16 -1.41
N CYS A 89 3.83 -11.75 -0.50
CA CYS A 89 2.89 -12.80 -0.88
C CYS A 89 1.59 -12.17 -1.42
N ILE A 90 1.16 -12.62 -2.60
CA ILE A 90 -0.06 -12.15 -3.25
C ILE A 90 -1.34 -12.58 -2.50
N ARG A 91 -1.29 -13.66 -1.72
CA ARG A 91 -2.44 -14.21 -1.01
C ARG A 91 -2.59 -13.63 0.39
N CYS A 92 -1.56 -13.74 1.24
CA CYS A 92 -1.65 -13.24 2.62
C CYS A 92 -1.33 -11.74 2.77
N GLY A 93 -0.76 -11.09 1.74
CA GLY A 93 -0.46 -9.65 1.75
C GLY A 93 0.70 -9.21 2.63
N LYS A 94 1.30 -10.13 3.40
CA LYS A 94 2.51 -9.89 4.23
C LYS A 94 3.74 -9.68 3.36
N TRP A 95 4.68 -8.93 3.92
CA TRP A 95 5.91 -8.53 3.28
C TRP A 95 7.08 -9.30 3.89
N TRP A 96 7.98 -9.70 3.01
CA TRP A 96 9.29 -10.22 3.34
C TRP A 96 10.33 -9.15 3.04
N PHE A 97 11.05 -8.74 4.08
CA PHE A 97 12.26 -7.93 3.95
C PHE A 97 13.44 -8.90 4.06
N PRO A 98 14.13 -9.21 2.95
CA PRO A 98 15.35 -9.99 3.00
C PRO A 98 16.37 -9.30 3.89
N ARG A 99 17.10 -10.06 4.68
CA ARG A 99 18.19 -9.53 5.51
C ARG A 99 17.72 -8.42 6.45
N ASP A 100 18.60 -7.49 6.78
CA ASP A 100 18.26 -6.31 7.54
C ASP A 100 17.72 -5.16 6.65
N ASN A 101 17.16 -5.44 5.46
CA ASN A 101 16.62 -4.41 4.56
C ASN A 101 15.54 -3.53 5.21
N LEU A 102 14.82 -4.04 6.22
CA LEU A 102 13.84 -3.24 6.98
C LEU A 102 14.50 -2.04 7.69
N PHE A 103 15.76 -2.18 8.12
CA PHE A 103 16.54 -1.12 8.75
C PHE A 103 16.94 -0.01 7.77
N GLU A 104 16.98 -0.28 6.47
CA GLU A 104 17.25 0.72 5.42
C GLU A 104 15.94 1.32 4.90
N TYR A 105 14.92 0.48 4.70
CA TYR A 105 13.61 0.88 4.21
C TYR A 105 12.97 1.96 5.08
N LYS A 106 12.88 1.72 6.39
CA LYS A 106 12.05 2.54 7.26
C LYS A 106 12.60 3.97 7.46
N PRO A 107 13.90 4.18 7.74
CA PRO A 107 14.47 5.52 7.77
C PRO A 107 14.34 6.25 6.43
N ALA A 108 14.46 5.56 5.29
CA ALA A 108 14.32 6.17 3.98
C ALA A 108 12.88 6.67 3.72
N VAL A 109 11.87 5.86 4.08
CA VAL A 109 10.47 6.28 3.99
C VAL A 109 10.18 7.46 4.92
N GLU A 110 10.68 7.43 6.16
CA GLU A 110 10.51 8.54 7.11
C GLU A 110 11.19 9.82 6.62
N ALA A 111 12.37 9.72 6.00
CA ALA A 111 13.05 10.86 5.39
C ALA A 111 12.26 11.43 4.20
N LYS A 112 11.71 10.59 3.32
CA LYS A 112 10.84 11.02 2.20
C LYS A 112 9.59 11.73 2.71
N LEU A 113 8.93 11.19 3.74
CA LEU A 113 7.76 11.82 4.37
C LEU A 113 8.11 13.17 5.01
N ARG A 114 9.21 13.23 5.78
CA ARG A 114 9.68 14.49 6.38
C ARG A 114 10.03 15.54 5.32
N TYR A 115 10.67 15.13 4.23
CA TYR A 115 10.95 16.02 3.11
C TYR A 115 9.67 16.64 2.57
N PHE A 116 8.63 15.84 2.28
CA PHE A 116 7.35 16.37 1.80
C PHE A 116 6.63 17.27 2.82
N GLN A 117 6.72 16.93 4.12
CA GLN A 117 6.14 17.74 5.19
C GLN A 117 6.82 19.10 5.32
N LEU A 118 8.16 19.13 5.28
CA LEU A 118 8.96 20.34 5.46
C LEU A 118 8.92 21.25 4.23
N TRP A 119 9.00 20.66 3.04
CA TRP A 119 8.99 21.42 1.79
C TRP A 119 7.60 21.76 1.29
N GLY A 120 6.55 21.42 2.06
CA GLY A 120 5.19 21.82 1.78
C GLY A 120 4.81 21.53 0.33
N LYS A 121 5.11 20.32 -0.18
CA LYS A 121 4.59 19.88 -1.48
C LYS A 121 3.08 19.68 -1.31
N THR A 122 2.38 20.79 -1.23
CA THR A 122 0.94 20.91 -1.30
C THR A 122 0.54 20.28 -2.60
N ILE A 123 -0.53 19.48 -2.57
CA ILE A 123 -1.28 19.04 -3.75
C ILE A 123 -1.19 20.13 -4.81
N ASP A 124 -0.66 19.82 -5.99
CA ASP A 124 -0.60 20.77 -7.10
C ASP A 124 -2.05 21.22 -7.35
N PHE A 125 -2.43 22.40 -6.86
CA PHE A 125 -3.83 22.84 -6.87
C PHE A 125 -4.40 22.79 -8.29
N GLU A 126 -3.55 23.02 -9.28
CA GLU A 126 -3.84 22.90 -10.71
C GLU A 126 -4.29 21.49 -11.13
N ALA A 127 -3.64 20.44 -10.60
CA ALA A 127 -3.97 19.05 -10.92
C ALA A 127 -5.32 18.61 -10.32
N VAL A 128 -5.79 19.29 -9.28
CA VAL A 128 -7.03 18.95 -8.56
C VAL A 128 -8.19 19.90 -8.92
N ALA A 129 -7.88 21.15 -9.31
CA ALA A 129 -8.88 22.16 -9.63
C ALA A 129 -9.74 21.77 -10.84
N LEU A 130 -9.14 21.25 -11.90
CA LEU A 130 -9.86 20.84 -13.13
C LEU A 130 -10.88 19.72 -12.88
N PRO A 131 -10.51 18.58 -12.26
CA PRO A 131 -11.48 17.53 -11.91
C PRO A 131 -12.60 18.02 -10.98
N ILE A 132 -12.28 18.86 -9.98
CA ILE A 132 -13.28 19.43 -9.07
C ILE A 132 -14.24 20.35 -9.82
N LEU A 133 -13.73 21.21 -10.71
CA LEU A 133 -14.56 22.10 -11.52
C LEU A 133 -15.54 21.31 -12.40
N VAL A 134 -15.05 20.26 -13.07
CA VAL A 134 -15.91 19.37 -13.87
C VAL A 134 -16.99 18.72 -13.00
N LEU A 135 -16.63 18.24 -11.81
CA LEU A 135 -17.58 17.65 -10.86
C LEU A 135 -18.66 18.66 -10.46
N VAL A 136 -18.27 19.91 -10.16
CA VAL A 136 -19.19 20.99 -9.79
C VAL A 136 -20.14 21.34 -10.95
N ILE A 137 -19.63 21.41 -12.19
CA ILE A 137 -20.45 21.67 -13.38
C ILE A 137 -21.47 20.54 -13.59
N LEU A 138 -21.05 19.28 -13.46
CA LEU A 138 -21.95 18.12 -13.59
C LEU A 138 -23.05 18.12 -12.51
N LEU A 139 -22.69 18.42 -11.26
CA LEU A 139 -23.65 18.50 -10.16
C LEU A 139 -24.65 19.65 -10.33
N LEU A 140 -24.18 20.83 -10.76
CA LEU A 140 -25.05 21.97 -11.09
C LEU A 140 -25.97 21.65 -12.27
N GLY A 141 -25.45 21.05 -13.34
CA GLY A 141 -26.24 20.65 -14.49
C GLY A 141 -27.33 19.63 -14.13
N LEU A 142 -26.99 18.64 -13.30
CA LEU A 142 -27.94 17.67 -12.77
C LEU A 142 -29.04 18.37 -11.95
N TYR A 143 -28.64 19.27 -11.03
CA TYR A 143 -29.58 20.00 -10.18
C TYR A 143 -30.57 20.85 -11.00
N VAL A 144 -30.04 21.62 -11.94
CA VAL A 144 -30.86 22.48 -12.82
C VAL A 144 -31.78 21.63 -13.69
N GLY A 145 -31.28 20.54 -14.29
CA GLY A 145 -32.08 19.63 -15.10
C GLY A 145 -33.25 19.01 -14.32
N VAL A 146 -32.99 18.53 -13.10
CA VAL A 146 -34.04 17.98 -12.22
C VAL A 146 -35.07 19.06 -11.87
N LYS A 147 -34.63 20.28 -11.54
CA LYS A 147 -35.55 21.38 -11.22
C LYS A 147 -36.42 21.78 -12.42
N LEU A 148 -35.86 21.83 -13.62
CA LEU A 148 -36.61 22.10 -14.85
C LEU A 148 -37.72 21.08 -15.10
N ILE A 149 -37.41 19.79 -14.92
CA ILE A 149 -38.40 18.70 -15.09
C ILE A 149 -39.51 18.80 -14.04
N LEU A 150 -39.17 19.12 -12.79
CA LEU A 150 -40.15 19.24 -11.70
C LEU A 150 -41.03 20.49 -11.84
N LEU A 151 -40.50 21.59 -12.41
CA LEU A 151 -41.22 22.85 -12.59
C LEU A 151 -42.13 22.85 -13.83
N HIS A 152 -41.81 22.05 -14.86
CA HIS A 152 -42.60 21.97 -16.10
C HIS A 152 -43.25 20.59 -16.28
N PRO A 153 -44.46 20.37 -15.73
CA PRO A 153 -45.16 19.08 -15.82
C PRO A 153 -45.49 18.65 -17.27
N GLU A 154 -45.58 19.61 -18.18
CA GLU A 154 -45.76 19.41 -19.62
C GLU A 154 -44.57 18.71 -20.30
N VAL A 155 -43.34 18.87 -19.78
CA VAL A 155 -42.15 18.13 -20.25
C VAL A 155 -42.20 16.67 -19.82
N LEU A 156 -42.71 16.41 -18.61
CA LEU A 156 -42.94 15.07 -18.07
C LEU A 156 -43.99 14.28 -18.89
N ILE A 157 -45.06 14.96 -19.32
CA ILE A 157 -46.12 14.35 -20.14
C ILE A 157 -45.58 14.00 -21.54
N ARG A 158 -44.90 14.94 -22.22
CA ARG A 158 -44.28 14.68 -23.54
C ARG A 158 -43.19 13.61 -23.50
N ALA A 159 -42.39 13.57 -22.44
CA ALA A 159 -41.38 12.52 -22.26
C ALA A 159 -42.02 11.14 -22.09
N LYS A 160 -43.11 11.03 -21.31
CA LYS A 160 -43.89 9.79 -21.18
C LYS A 160 -44.52 9.35 -22.51
N GLU A 161 -45.05 10.28 -23.30
CA GLU A 161 -45.59 9.99 -24.63
C GLU A 161 -44.54 9.46 -25.60
N LEU A 162 -43.34 10.05 -25.62
CA LEU A 162 -42.21 9.61 -26.46
C LEU A 162 -41.63 8.23 -26.05
N ILE A 163 -41.66 7.91 -24.76
CA ILE A 163 -41.25 6.59 -24.28
C ILE A 163 -42.29 5.54 -24.68
N ASN A 164 -43.59 5.83 -24.52
CA ASN A 164 -44.67 4.92 -24.88
C ASN A 164 -44.81 4.70 -26.38
N SER A 165 -44.48 5.70 -27.23
CA SER A 165 -44.54 5.55 -28.69
C SER A 165 -43.38 4.71 -29.27
N LYS A 166 -42.26 4.60 -28.55
CA LYS A 166 -41.10 3.76 -28.93
C LYS A 166 -41.22 2.28 -28.51
N ILE A 167 -42.22 1.93 -27.70
CA ILE A 167 -42.45 0.57 -27.19
C ILE A 167 -43.52 -0.19 -28.01
N LYS A 168 -44.11 0.45 -29.03
CA LYS A 168 -44.92 -0.19 -30.08
C LYS A 168 -44.08 -0.47 -31.31
#